data_AF-A0A368VUC0-F1
#
_entry.id   AF-A0A368VUC0-F1
#
_cell.length_a   1.000
_cell.length_b   1.000
_cell.length_c   1.000
_cell.angle_alpha   90.00
_cell.angle_beta   90.00
_cell.angle_gamma   90.00
#
_symmetry.space_group_name_H-M   'P 1'
#
loop_
_entity.id
_entity.type
_entity.pdbx_description
1 polymer ?
#
loop_
_entity_poly.entity_id
_entity_poly.type
_entity_poly.pdbx_seq_one_letter_code
_entity_poly.pdbx_strand_id
1 'polypeptide(L)'
;MPGQTPSFNGLRGDESIEELRDIVAQMMKTMNHMLRHLSSKNITEVGGWFVDNTELVSKDGDVGMSTDDTGSDPVRFFAGGVDKETAPWKVRQNGVMEAIGAIIGSASSGMRVVINSTGLHAYDENGVERITIGTTPAKGAKALIFRDSTGAEQTVMTHDTESVDGASRTGQYITAHGAYILLGNDGDVRIQASDGKGFRAVSGTPELNDGFGWKVIATQDEVDTKATAGASTSSNGAQSLNGGIPIGTSLATSSGGSVTWNGISFGAHSHTQN
;
A
#
# COMPACT_ATOMS: atom_id res chain seq x y z
N MET A 1 -2.08 2.18 -66.74
CA MET A 1 -2.82 1.39 -67.76
C MET A 1 -4.04 0.80 -67.07
N PRO A 2 -5.26 0.94 -67.60
CA PRO A 2 -6.43 0.26 -67.04
C PRO A 2 -6.19 -1.25 -67.12
N GLY A 3 -6.50 -1.98 -66.05
CA GLY A 3 -6.28 -3.43 -65.95
C GLY A 3 -7.09 -4.19 -66.98
N GLN A 4 -6.48 -4.51 -68.11
CA GLN A 4 -6.99 -5.53 -69.01
C GLN A 4 -6.58 -6.89 -68.47
N THR A 5 -7.57 -7.63 -67.97
CA THR A 5 -7.44 -9.06 -67.70
C THR A 5 -6.97 -9.75 -68.99
N PRO A 6 -5.98 -10.66 -68.96
CA PRO A 6 -5.63 -11.42 -70.15
C PRO A 6 -6.89 -12.13 -70.64
N SER A 7 -7.32 -11.83 -71.87
CA SER A 7 -8.52 -12.43 -72.45
C SER A 7 -8.23 -12.88 -73.87
N PHE A 8 -8.81 -14.02 -74.21
CA PHE A 8 -8.82 -14.55 -75.58
C PHE A 8 -9.95 -13.95 -76.44
N ASN A 9 -10.66 -12.93 -75.94
CA ASN A 9 -11.84 -12.38 -76.62
C ASN A 9 -11.55 -11.70 -77.97
N GLY A 10 -10.27 -11.62 -78.37
CA GLY A 10 -9.83 -11.13 -79.68
C GLY A 10 -9.58 -12.23 -80.72
N LEU A 11 -9.57 -13.52 -80.35
CA LEU A 11 -9.32 -14.62 -81.29
C LEU A 11 -10.59 -14.96 -82.08
N ARG A 12 -10.54 -14.74 -83.39
CA ARG A 12 -11.59 -14.99 -84.39
C ARG A 12 -11.34 -16.26 -85.18
N GLY A 13 -10.15 -16.87 -85.07
CA GLY A 13 -9.81 -18.15 -85.68
C GLY A 13 -9.25 -18.06 -87.10
N ASP A 14 -9.05 -16.84 -87.61
CA ASP A 14 -8.44 -16.51 -88.90
C ASP A 14 -7.09 -15.78 -88.76
N GLU A 15 -6.55 -15.71 -87.54
CA GLU A 15 -5.28 -15.06 -87.27
C GLU A 15 -4.11 -15.77 -87.97
N SER A 16 -3.19 -14.96 -88.49
CA SER A 16 -1.89 -15.42 -88.96
C SER A 16 -1.05 -15.96 -87.79
N ILE A 17 -0.05 -16.79 -88.11
CA ILE A 17 0.89 -17.34 -87.14
C ILE A 17 1.63 -16.21 -86.41
N GLU A 18 1.92 -15.13 -87.12
CA GLU A 18 2.56 -13.92 -86.60
C GLU A 18 1.68 -13.20 -85.58
N GLU A 19 0.39 -13.05 -85.86
CA GLU A 19 -0.58 -12.44 -84.94
C GLU A 19 -0.76 -13.28 -83.67
N LEU A 20 -0.83 -14.62 -83.81
CA LEU A 20 -0.88 -15.53 -82.67
C LEU A 20 0.36 -15.40 -81.78
N ARG A 21 1.55 -15.28 -82.38
CA ARG A 21 2.81 -15.09 -81.65
C ARG A 21 2.81 -13.79 -80.87
N ASP A 22 2.34 -12.70 -81.47
CA ASP A 22 2.33 -11.38 -80.84
C ASP A 22 1.28 -11.32 -79.71
N ILE A 23 0.13 -11.97 -79.87
CA ILE A 23 -0.87 -12.15 -78.80
C ILE A 23 -0.27 -12.93 -77.63
N VAL A 24 0.43 -14.05 -77.90
CA VAL A 24 1.10 -14.84 -76.86
C VAL A 24 2.18 -14.02 -76.15
N ALA A 25 2.98 -13.24 -76.88
CA ALA A 25 4.00 -12.36 -76.30
C ALA A 25 3.39 -11.28 -75.41
N GLN A 26 2.26 -10.69 -75.83
CA GLN A 26 1.51 -9.72 -75.03
C GLN A 26 0.93 -10.38 -73.77
N MET A 27 0.40 -11.60 -73.86
CA MET A 27 -0.07 -12.37 -72.71
C MET A 27 1.07 -12.66 -71.72
N MET A 28 2.23 -13.12 -72.20
CA MET A 28 3.40 -13.35 -71.35
C MET A 28 3.85 -12.06 -70.66
N LYS A 29 3.79 -10.92 -71.34
CA LYS A 29 4.13 -9.62 -70.76
C LYS A 29 3.12 -9.20 -69.71
N THR A 30 1.82 -9.34 -69.96
CA THR A 30 0.75 -9.02 -69.01
C THR A 30 0.76 -9.96 -67.81
N MET A 31 0.98 -11.27 -68.01
CA MET A 31 1.17 -12.24 -66.93
C MET A 31 2.41 -11.92 -66.10
N ASN A 32 3.57 -11.63 -66.71
CA ASN A 32 4.75 -11.23 -65.97
C ASN A 32 4.54 -9.91 -65.21
N HIS A 33 3.75 -8.98 -65.77
CA HIS A 33 3.35 -7.77 -65.09
C HIS A 33 2.46 -8.09 -63.88
N MET A 34 1.42 -8.92 -64.05
CA MET A 34 0.55 -9.35 -62.96
C MET A 34 1.28 -10.19 -61.90
N LEU A 35 2.26 -11.03 -62.27
CA LEU A 35 3.08 -11.77 -61.32
C LEU A 35 4.02 -10.86 -60.52
N ARG A 36 4.54 -9.80 -61.15
CA ARG A 36 5.35 -8.78 -60.46
C ARG A 36 4.52 -7.78 -59.64
N HIS A 37 3.21 -7.67 -59.92
CA HIS A 37 2.28 -6.74 -59.27
C HIS A 37 1.11 -7.47 -58.59
N LEU A 38 1.24 -8.77 -58.34
CA LEU A 38 0.32 -9.54 -57.51
C LEU A 38 0.50 -8.96 -56.12
N SER A 39 -0.44 -8.07 -55.82
CA SER A 39 -0.27 -6.94 -54.94
C SER A 39 0.10 -7.36 -53.53
N SER A 40 0.73 -6.43 -52.82
CA SER A 40 0.85 -6.33 -51.36
C SER A 40 -0.40 -6.71 -50.54
N LYS A 41 -1.57 -6.87 -51.17
CA LYS A 41 -2.78 -7.46 -50.58
C LYS A 41 -2.64 -8.95 -50.21
N ASN A 42 -1.62 -9.65 -50.72
CA ASN A 42 -1.33 -11.06 -50.44
C ASN A 42 0.09 -11.27 -49.87
N ILE A 43 0.76 -10.23 -49.37
CA ILE A 43 1.91 -10.51 -48.49
C ILE A 43 1.33 -10.83 -47.14
N THR A 44 0.79 -12.04 -47.02
CA THR A 44 0.24 -12.52 -45.77
C THR A 44 1.33 -12.56 -44.72
N GLU A 45 2.60 -12.79 -45.07
CA GLU A 45 3.73 -12.86 -44.14
C GLU A 45 4.93 -11.99 -44.59
N VAL A 46 5.30 -10.99 -43.79
CA VAL A 46 6.54 -10.19 -43.96
C VAL A 46 7.42 -10.36 -42.73
N GLY A 47 8.61 -10.95 -42.87
CA GLY A 47 9.59 -10.99 -41.78
C GLY A 47 9.09 -11.66 -40.50
N GLY A 48 8.21 -12.66 -40.63
CA GLY A 48 7.58 -13.34 -39.50
C GLY A 48 6.38 -12.61 -38.90
N TRP A 49 5.82 -11.62 -39.60
CA TRP A 49 4.58 -10.93 -39.24
C TRP A 49 3.49 -11.24 -40.24
N PHE A 50 2.31 -11.62 -39.75
CA PHE A 50 1.10 -11.65 -40.54
C PHE A 50 0.54 -10.24 -40.73
N VAL A 51 0.31 -9.85 -41.99
CA VAL A 51 -0.28 -8.55 -42.35
C VAL A 51 -1.63 -8.79 -43.01
N ASP A 52 -2.71 -8.46 -42.30
CA ASP A 52 -4.07 -8.45 -42.81
C ASP A 52 -4.58 -7.01 -42.99
N ASN A 53 -5.80 -6.84 -43.50
CA ASN A 53 -6.41 -5.53 -43.72
C ASN A 53 -6.65 -4.76 -42.42
N THR A 54 -6.85 -5.45 -41.30
CA THR A 54 -7.18 -4.86 -40.00
C THR A 54 -6.21 -5.26 -38.89
N GLU A 55 -5.24 -6.13 -39.16
CA GLU A 55 -4.37 -6.68 -38.13
C GLU A 55 -2.93 -6.82 -38.61
N LEU A 56 -2.00 -6.56 -37.71
CA LEU A 56 -0.57 -6.85 -37.85
C LEU A 56 -0.18 -7.71 -36.66
N VAL A 57 0.05 -9.00 -36.86
CA VAL A 57 0.27 -9.97 -35.77
C VAL A 57 1.55 -10.74 -36.02
N SER A 58 2.32 -11.07 -34.99
CA SER A 58 3.47 -11.96 -35.12
C SER A 58 3.02 -13.35 -35.61
N LYS A 59 3.92 -14.11 -36.22
CA LYS A 59 3.61 -15.44 -36.78
C LYS A 59 3.07 -16.42 -35.74
N ASP A 60 3.49 -16.29 -34.50
CA ASP A 60 3.02 -17.09 -33.36
C ASP A 60 1.70 -16.60 -32.78
N GLY A 61 1.21 -15.42 -33.17
CA GLY A 61 -0.01 -14.82 -32.65
C GLY A 61 0.18 -14.05 -31.35
N ASP A 62 1.35 -14.10 -30.72
CA ASP A 62 1.52 -13.66 -29.33
C ASP A 62 1.62 -12.14 -29.16
N VAL A 63 1.96 -11.41 -30.21
CA VAL A 63 2.07 -9.93 -30.20
C VAL A 63 1.40 -9.38 -31.44
N GLY A 64 0.65 -8.29 -31.30
CA GLY A 64 0.06 -7.67 -32.47
C GLY A 64 -0.58 -6.33 -32.24
N MET A 65 -1.05 -5.78 -33.36
CA MET A 65 -1.81 -4.55 -33.47
C MET A 65 -3.08 -4.82 -34.27
N SER A 66 -4.19 -4.20 -33.86
CA SER A 66 -5.50 -4.42 -34.50
C SER A 66 -6.22 -3.09 -34.69
N THR A 67 -6.55 -2.76 -35.94
CA THR A 67 -7.49 -1.70 -36.31
C THR A 67 -8.92 -2.22 -36.47
N ASP A 68 -9.16 -3.51 -36.20
CA ASP A 68 -10.49 -4.11 -36.23
C ASP A 68 -11.45 -3.36 -35.29
N ASP A 69 -12.70 -3.21 -35.72
CA ASP A 69 -13.74 -2.44 -35.04
C ASP A 69 -15.02 -3.27 -34.89
N THR A 70 -14.95 -4.27 -34.01
CA THR A 70 -15.97 -5.29 -33.81
C THR A 70 -16.89 -5.03 -32.60
N GLY A 71 -16.77 -3.87 -31.93
CA GLY A 71 -17.54 -3.58 -30.72
C GLY A 71 -17.27 -2.19 -30.13
N SER A 72 -17.69 -1.99 -28.88
CA SER A 72 -17.66 -0.66 -28.23
C SER A 72 -16.25 -0.16 -27.85
N ASP A 73 -15.24 -1.04 -27.75
CA ASP A 73 -13.86 -0.67 -27.38
C ASP A 73 -12.86 -1.81 -27.68
N PRO A 74 -12.50 -2.02 -28.96
CA PRO A 74 -11.59 -3.10 -29.39
C PRO A 74 -10.16 -2.91 -28.89
N VAL A 75 -9.43 -4.02 -28.76
CA VAL A 75 -7.98 -4.03 -28.46
C VAL A 75 -7.17 -3.54 -29.68
N ARG A 76 -6.27 -2.58 -29.45
CA ARG A 76 -5.40 -1.93 -30.45
C ARG A 76 -3.97 -2.47 -30.47
N PHE A 77 -3.45 -2.83 -29.31
CA PHE A 77 -2.11 -3.41 -29.13
C PHE A 77 -2.21 -4.54 -28.11
N PHE A 78 -1.52 -5.65 -28.33
CA PHE A 78 -1.49 -6.76 -27.39
C PHE A 78 -0.18 -7.53 -27.42
N ALA A 79 0.15 -8.20 -26.31
CA ALA A 79 1.30 -9.08 -26.17
C ALA A 79 1.09 -10.17 -25.12
N GLY A 80 1.74 -11.32 -25.32
CA GLY A 80 1.78 -12.44 -24.38
C GLY A 80 0.59 -13.40 -24.47
N GLY A 81 -0.13 -13.43 -25.61
CA GLY A 81 -1.18 -14.41 -25.86
C GLY A 81 -1.79 -14.29 -27.26
N VAL A 82 -2.23 -15.42 -27.80
CA VAL A 82 -2.80 -15.54 -29.17
C VAL A 82 -4.16 -14.88 -29.36
N ASP A 83 -4.91 -14.68 -28.27
CA ASP A 83 -6.20 -13.98 -28.28
C ASP A 83 -6.02 -12.59 -27.68
N LYS A 84 -6.21 -11.56 -28.52
CA LYS A 84 -6.05 -10.15 -28.15
C LYS A 84 -6.94 -9.72 -26.97
N GLU A 85 -8.11 -10.32 -26.79
CA GLU A 85 -9.04 -9.94 -25.70
C GLU A 85 -8.59 -10.50 -24.35
N THR A 86 -7.89 -11.65 -24.34
CA THR A 86 -7.39 -12.31 -23.14
C THR A 86 -5.89 -12.12 -22.91
N ALA A 87 -5.19 -11.44 -23.83
CA ALA A 87 -3.77 -11.14 -23.70
C ALA A 87 -3.45 -10.40 -22.38
N PRO A 88 -2.37 -10.78 -21.67
CA PRO A 88 -1.97 -10.20 -20.39
C PRO A 88 -1.49 -8.76 -20.52
N TRP A 89 -1.01 -8.37 -21.70
CA TRP A 89 -0.65 -7.00 -22.01
C TRP A 89 -1.53 -6.54 -23.17
N LYS A 90 -2.40 -5.56 -22.94
CA LYS A 90 -3.27 -5.02 -23.98
C LYS A 90 -3.60 -3.55 -23.76
N VAL A 91 -3.81 -2.84 -24.87
CA VAL A 91 -4.27 -1.45 -24.90
C VAL A 91 -5.52 -1.37 -25.75
N ARG A 92 -6.60 -0.79 -25.21
CA ARG A 92 -7.88 -0.62 -25.91
C ARG A 92 -7.97 0.72 -26.64
N GLN A 93 -8.98 0.87 -27.51
CA GLN A 93 -9.17 2.08 -28.33
C GLN A 93 -9.38 3.34 -27.49
N ASN A 94 -10.02 3.23 -26.33
CA ASN A 94 -10.18 4.35 -25.39
C ASN A 94 -8.89 4.75 -24.64
N GLY A 95 -7.76 4.05 -24.86
CA GLY A 95 -6.47 4.31 -24.22
C GLY A 95 -6.26 3.58 -22.89
N VAL A 96 -7.19 2.76 -22.43
CA VAL A 96 -7.00 1.92 -21.23
C VAL A 96 -5.98 0.82 -21.52
N MET A 97 -4.99 0.70 -20.63
CA MET A 97 -3.98 -0.36 -20.64
C MET A 97 -4.24 -1.36 -19.51
N GLU A 98 -4.18 -2.64 -19.84
CA GLU A 98 -4.12 -3.76 -18.90
C GLU A 98 -2.77 -4.44 -19.05
N ALA A 99 -2.01 -4.57 -17.96
CA ALA A 99 -0.69 -5.20 -17.94
C ALA A 99 -0.57 -6.12 -16.72
N ILE A 100 -0.68 -7.43 -16.95
CA ILE A 100 -0.64 -8.47 -15.92
C ILE A 100 0.75 -9.12 -15.93
N GLY A 101 1.36 -9.25 -14.74
CA GLY A 101 2.71 -9.82 -14.59
C GLY A 101 3.85 -8.88 -15.03
N ALA A 102 3.55 -7.58 -15.17
CA ALA A 102 4.52 -6.56 -15.54
C ALA A 102 5.52 -6.26 -14.41
N ILE A 103 6.81 -6.29 -14.75
CA ILE A 103 7.85 -5.66 -13.92
C ILE A 103 8.05 -4.23 -14.45
N ILE A 104 7.57 -3.23 -13.70
CA ILE A 104 7.74 -1.81 -14.04
C ILE A 104 9.05 -1.30 -13.42
N GLY A 105 10.16 -1.79 -13.96
CA GLY A 105 11.51 -1.43 -13.51
C GLY A 105 12.25 -0.60 -14.55
N SER A 106 13.08 0.34 -14.10
CA SER A 106 14.07 1.00 -14.97
C SER A 106 15.28 0.09 -15.27
N ALA A 107 15.47 -0.98 -14.48
CA ALA A 107 16.46 -2.03 -14.66
C ALA A 107 16.10 -3.27 -13.82
N SER A 108 16.72 -4.41 -14.12
CA SER A 108 16.64 -5.65 -13.31
C SER A 108 17.28 -5.52 -11.91
N SER A 109 17.98 -4.41 -11.67
CA SER A 109 18.64 -4.03 -10.41
C SER A 109 18.45 -2.54 -10.13
N GLY A 110 18.70 -2.11 -8.89
CA GLY A 110 18.52 -0.71 -8.47
C GLY A 110 17.07 -0.28 -8.28
N MET A 111 16.83 1.04 -8.45
CA MET A 111 15.53 1.67 -8.21
C MET A 111 14.46 1.15 -9.17
N ARG A 112 13.42 0.52 -8.61
CA ARG A 112 12.35 -0.11 -9.40
C ARG A 112 11.06 -0.24 -8.61
N VAL A 113 9.96 -0.37 -9.35
CA VAL A 113 8.66 -0.79 -8.81
C VAL A 113 8.35 -2.18 -9.37
N VAL A 114 7.96 -3.11 -8.52
CA VAL A 114 7.59 -4.47 -8.91
C VAL A 114 6.15 -4.70 -8.47
N ILE A 115 5.30 -5.16 -9.39
CA ILE A 115 3.95 -5.61 -9.07
C ILE A 115 3.90 -7.11 -9.42
N ASN A 116 3.69 -7.96 -8.42
CA ASN A 116 3.69 -9.42 -8.60
C ASN A 116 2.62 -10.08 -7.70
N SER A 117 2.66 -11.40 -7.54
CA SER A 117 1.70 -12.15 -6.73
C SER A 117 1.73 -11.83 -5.23
N THR A 118 2.78 -11.19 -4.71
CA THR A 118 2.92 -10.82 -3.31
C THR A 118 2.55 -9.36 -3.02
N GLY A 119 2.45 -8.50 -4.04
CA GLY A 119 1.95 -7.14 -3.90
C GLY A 119 2.59 -6.11 -4.85
N LEU A 120 2.52 -4.85 -4.44
CA LEU A 120 3.28 -3.73 -5.00
C LEU A 120 4.50 -3.47 -4.13
N HIS A 121 5.66 -3.37 -4.75
CA HIS A 121 6.95 -3.26 -4.09
C HIS A 121 7.75 -2.13 -4.72
N ALA A 122 8.35 -1.25 -3.92
CA ALA A 122 9.27 -0.21 -4.38
C ALA A 122 10.65 -0.45 -3.77
N TYR A 123 11.69 -0.43 -4.59
CA TYR A 123 13.08 -0.66 -4.20
C TYR A 123 13.95 0.57 -4.45
N ASP A 124 15.00 0.74 -3.65
CA ASP A 124 16.00 1.80 -3.82
C ASP A 124 17.16 1.38 -4.77
N GLU A 125 18.15 2.26 -4.91
CA GLU A 125 19.34 2.04 -5.77
C GLU A 125 20.21 0.84 -5.34
N ASN A 126 20.14 0.44 -4.07
CA ASN A 126 20.86 -0.71 -3.54
C ASN A 126 20.04 -2.01 -3.63
N GLY A 127 18.83 -1.94 -4.18
CA GLY A 127 17.90 -3.06 -4.29
C GLY A 127 17.20 -3.40 -2.97
N VAL A 128 17.23 -2.52 -1.98
CA VAL A 128 16.50 -2.66 -0.72
C VAL A 128 15.06 -2.23 -0.94
N GLU A 129 14.12 -3.09 -0.53
CA GLU A 129 12.70 -2.76 -0.57
C GLU A 129 12.37 -1.67 0.47
N ARG A 130 11.72 -0.59 0.03
CA ARG A 130 11.40 0.59 0.86
C ARG A 130 9.92 0.72 1.19
N ILE A 131 9.06 0.41 0.22
CA ILE A 131 7.61 0.51 0.38
C ILE A 131 6.99 -0.75 -0.20
N THR A 132 6.07 -1.37 0.55
CA THR A 132 5.30 -2.51 0.07
C THR A 132 3.83 -2.32 0.39
N ILE A 133 2.96 -2.58 -0.58
CA ILE A 133 1.53 -2.85 -0.36
C ILE A 133 1.32 -4.33 -0.72
N GLY A 134 1.31 -5.20 0.27
CA GLY A 134 1.38 -6.64 0.02
C GLY A 134 1.14 -7.48 1.26
N THR A 135 1.40 -8.78 1.16
CA THR A 135 1.35 -9.69 2.32
C THR A 135 2.58 -9.52 3.22
N THR A 136 2.40 -9.39 4.54
CA THR A 136 3.52 -9.43 5.49
C THR A 136 4.20 -10.81 5.46
N PRO A 137 5.55 -10.88 5.53
CA PRO A 137 6.27 -12.15 5.51
C PRO A 137 5.88 -13.09 6.65
N ALA A 138 5.50 -12.51 7.80
CA ALA A 138 5.27 -13.30 8.99
C ALA A 138 3.91 -14.02 9.00
N LYS A 139 2.83 -13.43 8.44
CA LYS A 139 1.45 -13.87 8.76
C LYS A 139 0.39 -13.67 7.67
N GLY A 140 0.77 -13.35 6.43
CA GLY A 140 -0.17 -13.24 5.30
C GLY A 140 -1.13 -12.03 5.37
N ALA A 141 -0.94 -11.13 6.34
CA ALA A 141 -1.69 -9.90 6.48
C ALA A 141 -1.45 -8.98 5.28
N LYS A 142 -2.49 -8.37 4.71
CA LYS A 142 -2.28 -7.27 3.75
C LYS A 142 -1.89 -6.01 4.51
N ALA A 143 -0.77 -5.41 4.14
CA ALA A 143 -0.17 -4.29 4.84
C ALA A 143 0.48 -3.28 3.90
N LEU A 144 0.51 -2.02 4.34
CA LEU A 144 1.44 -1.02 3.84
C LEU A 144 2.67 -0.98 4.77
N ILE A 145 3.84 -1.29 4.23
CA ILE A 145 5.09 -1.46 4.98
C ILE A 145 6.11 -0.44 4.49
N PHE A 146 6.73 0.28 5.41
CA PHE A 146 7.88 1.16 5.17
C PHE A 146 9.13 0.57 5.83
N ARG A 147 10.26 0.58 5.11
CA ARG A 147 11.54 0.01 5.57
C ARG A 147 12.69 1.00 5.57
N ASP A 148 13.63 0.81 6.49
CA ASP A 148 14.87 1.61 6.55
C ASP A 148 15.92 1.18 5.51
N SER A 149 17.13 1.76 5.61
CA SER A 149 18.25 1.49 4.70
C SER A 149 18.84 0.10 4.79
N THR A 150 18.50 -0.65 5.83
CA THR A 150 18.91 -2.05 5.99
C THR A 150 17.82 -3.02 5.53
N GLY A 151 16.63 -2.53 5.19
CA GLY A 151 15.46 -3.34 4.87
C GLY A 151 14.66 -3.76 6.11
N ALA A 152 14.97 -3.22 7.29
CA ALA A 152 14.19 -3.49 8.48
C ALA A 152 12.88 -2.68 8.46
N GLU A 153 11.79 -3.30 8.90
CA GLU A 153 10.46 -2.69 8.94
C GLU A 153 10.41 -1.59 9.99
N GLN A 154 10.08 -0.37 9.56
CA GLN A 154 9.97 0.81 10.41
C GLN A 154 8.54 1.23 10.66
N THR A 155 7.66 1.04 9.67
CA THR A 155 6.24 1.31 9.85
C THR A 155 5.42 0.26 9.15
N VAL A 156 4.53 -0.40 9.88
CA VAL A 156 3.60 -1.37 9.32
C VAL A 156 2.18 -0.89 9.62
N MET A 157 1.43 -0.64 8.56
CA MET A 157 0.00 -0.35 8.61
C MET A 157 -0.76 -1.58 8.13
N THR A 158 -1.45 -2.27 9.04
CA THR A 158 -2.28 -3.43 8.71
C THR A 158 -3.75 -3.16 9.00
N HIS A 159 -4.61 -3.88 8.29
CA HIS A 159 -6.04 -3.98 8.56
C HIS A 159 -6.37 -5.44 8.84
N ASP A 160 -7.13 -5.69 9.92
CA ASP A 160 -7.82 -6.96 10.19
C ASP A 160 -6.90 -8.19 10.22
N THR A 161 -5.88 -8.17 11.10
CA THR A 161 -5.02 -9.35 11.30
C THR A 161 -4.74 -9.69 12.75
N GLU A 162 -4.92 -10.97 13.05
CA GLU A 162 -4.74 -11.63 14.34
C GLU A 162 -3.30 -11.65 14.86
N SER A 163 -2.35 -10.85 14.34
CA SER A 163 -1.10 -10.56 15.07
C SER A 163 -0.10 -9.70 14.32
N VAL A 164 0.20 -8.53 14.88
CA VAL A 164 1.28 -7.65 14.40
C VAL A 164 2.54 -7.75 15.29
N ASP A 165 2.42 -8.28 16.50
CA ASP A 165 3.52 -8.41 17.49
C ASP A 165 3.60 -9.81 18.13
N GLY A 166 2.95 -10.81 17.52
CA GLY A 166 2.80 -12.14 18.12
C GLY A 166 1.57 -12.32 19.01
N ALA A 167 0.87 -11.24 19.37
CA ALA A 167 -0.41 -11.31 20.08
C ALA A 167 -1.59 -11.13 19.11
N SER A 168 -2.64 -11.94 19.28
CA SER A 168 -3.88 -11.76 18.51
C SER A 168 -4.66 -10.56 18.99
N ARG A 169 -4.89 -9.63 18.06
CA ARG A 169 -5.62 -8.39 18.30
C ARG A 169 -6.34 -8.00 17.02
N THR A 170 -7.61 -7.61 17.11
CA THR A 170 -8.41 -7.08 16.01
C THR A 170 -8.34 -5.55 15.99
N GLY A 171 -8.13 -4.94 14.82
CA GLY A 171 -8.07 -3.48 14.67
C GLY A 171 -7.08 -2.99 13.60
N GLN A 172 -6.92 -1.67 13.52
CA GLN A 172 -5.88 -1.02 12.69
C GLN A 172 -4.64 -0.76 13.55
N TYR A 173 -3.47 -1.12 13.01
CA TYR A 173 -2.18 -0.93 13.68
C TYR A 173 -1.32 0.04 12.92
N ILE A 174 -0.56 0.83 13.66
CA ILE A 174 0.62 1.52 13.18
C ILE A 174 1.74 1.15 14.14
N THR A 175 2.64 0.26 13.73
CA THR A 175 3.85 -0.04 14.50
C THR A 175 4.97 0.89 14.08
N ALA A 176 5.77 1.38 15.03
CA ALA A 176 7.00 2.12 14.75
C ALA A 176 8.01 1.92 15.88
N HIS A 177 9.24 1.52 15.53
CA HIS A 177 10.38 1.46 16.47
C HIS A 177 10.09 0.79 17.83
N GLY A 178 9.41 -0.35 17.83
CA GLY A 178 9.11 -1.08 19.08
C GLY A 178 7.97 -0.47 19.92
N ALA A 179 7.26 0.52 19.40
CA ALA A 179 5.96 0.96 19.91
C ALA A 179 4.88 0.73 18.84
N TYR A 180 3.62 0.80 19.26
CA TYR A 180 2.48 0.70 18.36
C TYR A 180 1.35 1.62 18.78
N ILE A 181 0.61 2.08 17.79
CA ILE A 181 -0.71 2.67 17.94
C ILE A 181 -1.74 1.62 17.53
N LEU A 182 -2.72 1.36 18.39
CA LEU A 182 -3.88 0.51 18.12
C LEU A 182 -5.13 1.38 18.13
N LEU A 183 -5.91 1.28 17.06
CA LEU A 183 -7.27 1.79 16.96
C LEU A 183 -8.22 0.60 16.95
N GLY A 184 -8.88 0.36 18.07
CA GLY A 184 -9.79 -0.75 18.28
C GLY A 184 -11.19 -0.48 17.71
N ASN A 185 -11.91 -1.56 17.38
CA ASN A 185 -13.29 -1.46 16.88
C ASN A 185 -14.27 -0.92 17.93
N ASP A 186 -13.92 -1.03 19.22
CA ASP A 186 -14.71 -0.51 20.34
C ASP A 186 -14.48 1.00 20.60
N GLY A 187 -13.69 1.67 19.74
CA GLY A 187 -13.31 3.08 19.89
C GLY A 187 -12.08 3.32 20.78
N ASP A 188 -11.48 2.24 21.29
CA ASP A 188 -10.27 2.30 22.10
C ASP A 188 -9.07 2.80 21.28
N VAL A 189 -8.34 3.77 21.84
CA VAL A 189 -7.07 4.25 21.28
C VAL A 189 -5.96 3.91 22.25
N ARG A 190 -4.91 3.26 21.77
CA ARG A 190 -3.78 2.84 22.61
C ARG A 190 -2.46 3.18 21.94
N ILE A 191 -1.54 3.76 22.69
CA ILE A 191 -0.16 4.01 22.32
C ILE A 191 0.72 3.26 23.32
N GLN A 192 1.38 2.20 22.88
CA GLN A 192 2.06 1.28 23.79
C GLN A 192 3.42 0.83 23.23
N ALA A 193 4.41 0.77 24.11
CA ALA A 193 5.71 0.15 23.86
C ALA A 193 5.63 -1.38 23.93
N SER A 194 6.57 -2.07 23.28
CA SER A 194 6.65 -3.53 23.24
C SER A 194 6.80 -4.18 24.62
N ASP A 195 7.28 -3.43 25.61
CA ASP A 195 7.44 -3.88 27.00
C ASP A 195 6.15 -3.78 27.84
N GLY A 196 5.03 -3.34 27.26
CA GLY A 196 3.76 -3.24 27.99
C GLY A 196 3.33 -1.82 28.36
N LYS A 197 4.28 -0.87 28.41
CA LYS A 197 4.06 0.48 28.95
C LYS A 197 3.38 1.38 27.93
N GLY A 198 2.62 2.36 28.39
CA GLY A 198 2.04 3.35 27.50
C GLY A 198 0.79 4.02 28.03
N PHE A 199 0.01 4.54 27.09
CA PHE A 199 -1.24 5.26 27.30
C PHE A 199 -2.36 4.56 26.53
N ARG A 200 -3.56 4.50 27.11
CA ARG A 200 -4.76 4.11 26.36
C ARG A 200 -5.99 4.87 26.83
N ALA A 201 -6.98 4.96 25.97
CA ALA A 201 -8.35 5.28 26.35
C ALA A 201 -9.19 4.01 26.18
N VAL A 202 -9.80 3.54 27.26
CA VAL A 202 -10.73 2.39 27.25
C VAL A 202 -12.09 2.89 27.69
N SER A 203 -13.10 2.73 26.83
CA SER A 203 -14.47 3.18 27.12
C SER A 203 -14.54 4.64 27.59
N GLY A 204 -13.73 5.51 26.98
CA GLY A 204 -13.65 6.94 27.33
C GLY A 204 -12.81 7.29 28.56
N THR A 205 -12.20 6.32 29.25
CA THR A 205 -11.35 6.57 30.42
C THR A 205 -9.87 6.50 30.05
N PRO A 206 -9.08 7.57 30.27
CA PRO A 206 -7.64 7.55 30.03
C PRO A 206 -6.92 6.71 31.10
N GLU A 207 -6.01 5.85 30.68
CA GLU A 207 -5.20 5.01 31.54
C GLU A 207 -3.71 5.09 31.15
N LEU A 208 -2.83 5.01 32.16
CA LEU A 208 -1.38 4.91 32.01
C LEU A 208 -0.90 3.56 32.52
N ASN A 209 0.07 2.95 31.83
CA ASN A 209 0.81 1.79 32.33
C ASN A 209 2.31 2.12 32.35
N ASP A 210 2.90 2.08 33.53
CA ASP A 210 4.33 2.31 33.79
C ASP A 210 5.14 1.00 33.93
N GLY A 211 4.49 -0.14 33.71
CA GLY A 211 5.06 -1.48 33.86
C GLY A 211 4.43 -2.28 35.01
N PHE A 212 3.58 -1.65 35.84
CA PHE A 212 2.90 -2.29 36.96
C PHE A 212 1.38 -2.43 36.76
N GLY A 213 0.95 -2.41 35.50
CA GLY A 213 -0.44 -2.55 35.09
C GLY A 213 -1.11 -1.20 34.78
N TRP A 214 -2.28 -1.27 34.18
CA TRP A 214 -3.03 -0.08 33.79
C TRP A 214 -3.67 0.61 35.00
N LYS A 215 -3.48 1.92 35.10
CA LYS A 215 -4.05 2.78 36.12
C LYS A 215 -4.83 3.89 35.45
N VAL A 216 -6.06 4.11 35.90
CA VAL A 216 -6.88 5.27 35.49
C VAL A 216 -6.15 6.55 35.86
N ILE A 217 -5.95 7.42 34.87
CA ILE A 217 -5.54 8.81 35.11
C ILE A 217 -6.82 9.51 35.59
N ALA A 218 -6.76 10.10 36.78
CA ALA A 218 -7.92 10.57 37.53
C ALA A 218 -9.03 11.17 36.64
N THR A 219 -10.27 10.71 36.82
CA THR A 219 -11.40 11.24 36.05
C THR A 219 -11.72 12.65 36.50
N GLN A 220 -12.39 13.42 35.65
CA GLN A 220 -12.86 14.75 36.02
C GLN A 220 -13.70 14.70 37.31
N ASP A 221 -14.60 13.72 37.44
CA ASP A 221 -15.42 13.53 38.65
C ASP A 221 -14.58 13.24 39.91
N GLU A 222 -13.48 12.48 39.80
CA GLU A 222 -12.58 12.22 40.93
C GLU A 222 -11.81 13.48 41.36
N VAL A 223 -11.37 14.29 40.39
CA VAL A 223 -10.71 15.57 40.63
C VAL A 223 -11.71 16.56 41.23
N ASP A 224 -12.90 16.68 40.64
CA ASP A 224 -13.97 17.57 41.07
C ASP A 224 -14.53 17.15 42.43
N THR A 225 -14.62 15.85 42.72
CA THR A 225 -14.99 15.37 44.06
C THR A 225 -13.92 15.72 45.07
N LYS A 226 -12.63 15.57 44.77
CA LYS A 226 -11.56 15.97 45.70
C LYS A 226 -11.53 17.48 45.92
N ALA A 227 -11.70 18.26 44.85
CA ALA A 227 -11.76 19.71 44.90
C ALA A 227 -13.00 20.18 45.68
N THR A 228 -14.19 19.66 45.35
CA THR A 228 -15.48 20.04 45.94
C THR A 228 -15.65 19.53 47.37
N ALA A 229 -15.18 18.32 47.67
CA ALA A 229 -15.17 17.80 49.04
C ALA A 229 -14.22 18.60 49.94
N GLY A 230 -13.41 19.52 49.37
CA GLY A 230 -12.33 20.20 50.06
C GLY A 230 -11.52 19.16 50.82
N ALA A 231 -11.22 18.03 50.15
CA ALA A 231 -10.59 16.87 50.74
C ALA A 231 -9.20 17.29 51.23
N SER A 232 -9.23 17.87 52.41
CA SER A 232 -8.10 18.43 53.10
C SER A 232 -7.05 17.33 53.12
N THR A 233 -5.80 17.66 52.80
CA THR A 233 -4.68 16.89 53.34
C THR A 233 -4.60 17.13 54.85
N SER A 234 -5.72 17.06 55.56
CA SER A 234 -5.76 17.14 57.00
C SER A 234 -4.87 16.00 57.45
N SER A 235 -3.75 16.36 58.08
CA SER A 235 -3.07 15.45 58.97
C SER A 235 -4.13 15.00 59.98
N ASN A 236 -4.68 13.83 59.75
CA ASN A 236 -5.81 13.35 60.52
C ASN A 236 -5.35 13.18 61.96
N GLY A 237 -5.93 13.98 62.85
CA GLY A 237 -5.53 14.12 64.24
C GLY A 237 -4.99 15.53 64.52
N ALA A 238 -5.57 16.19 65.52
CA ALA A 238 -4.89 17.25 66.25
C ALA A 238 -3.62 16.66 66.88
N GLN A 239 -2.57 16.51 66.07
CA GLN A 239 -1.28 16.06 66.56
C GLN A 239 -0.61 17.30 67.10
N SER A 240 -0.36 17.31 68.41
CA SER A 240 0.63 18.21 69.00
C SER A 240 1.88 18.17 68.13
N LEU A 241 2.17 19.25 67.41
CA LEU A 241 3.40 19.31 66.63
C LEU A 241 4.54 19.46 67.62
N ASN A 242 5.57 18.63 67.46
CA ASN A 242 6.71 18.65 68.36
C ASN A 242 7.52 19.96 68.25
N GLY A 243 7.32 20.76 67.20
CA GLY A 243 8.04 22.02 67.00
C GLY A 243 9.56 21.84 66.95
N GLY A 244 10.05 20.65 66.60
CA GLY A 244 11.46 20.28 66.65
C GLY A 244 11.97 19.85 68.03
N ILE A 245 11.12 19.85 69.07
CA ILE A 245 11.45 19.38 70.43
C ILE A 245 10.61 18.13 70.74
N PRO A 246 11.20 16.97 71.05
CA PRO A 246 10.43 15.77 71.40
C PRO A 246 9.43 16.03 72.53
N ILE A 247 8.17 15.63 72.35
CA ILE A 247 7.13 15.73 73.38
C ILE A 247 7.58 14.91 74.60
N GLY A 248 7.42 15.48 75.80
CA GLY A 248 7.94 14.93 77.05
C GLY A 248 9.30 15.48 77.47
N THR A 249 9.98 16.27 76.64
CA THR A 249 11.25 16.91 77.01
C THR A 249 11.04 17.89 78.16
N SER A 250 11.85 17.81 79.22
CA SER A 250 11.84 18.77 80.32
C SER A 250 12.70 19.98 79.96
N LEU A 251 12.08 21.15 79.86
CA LEU A 251 12.73 22.42 79.52
C LEU A 251 12.97 23.21 80.81
N ALA A 252 14.19 23.68 81.04
CA ALA A 252 14.50 24.51 82.20
C ALA A 252 13.81 25.88 82.11
N THR A 253 13.26 26.37 83.22
CA THR A 253 12.72 27.73 83.33
C THR A 253 13.81 28.68 83.83
N SER A 254 13.69 29.97 83.51
CA SER A 254 14.62 31.00 83.97
C SER A 254 14.65 31.17 85.51
N SER A 255 13.63 30.68 86.20
CA SER A 255 13.53 30.64 87.66
C SER A 255 14.15 29.39 88.31
N GLY A 256 14.81 28.52 87.53
CA GLY A 256 15.45 27.30 88.04
C GLY A 256 14.53 26.08 88.21
N GLY A 257 13.31 26.13 87.67
CA GLY A 257 12.39 24.99 87.58
C GLY A 257 12.48 24.27 86.23
N SER A 258 11.56 23.34 85.96
CA SER A 258 11.39 22.76 84.64
C SER A 258 9.92 22.64 84.24
N VAL A 259 9.65 22.66 82.93
CA VAL A 259 8.33 22.43 82.33
C VAL A 259 8.44 21.31 81.30
N THR A 260 7.45 20.41 81.27
CA THR A 260 7.39 19.35 80.25
C THR A 260 6.82 19.92 78.96
N TRP A 261 7.55 19.77 77.86
CA TRP A 261 7.10 20.13 76.53
C TRP A 261 5.98 19.20 76.07
N ASN A 262 4.76 19.73 75.91
CA ASN A 262 3.59 18.95 75.47
C ASN A 262 3.28 19.13 73.97
N GLY A 263 4.19 19.76 73.23
CA GLY A 263 4.00 20.15 71.84
C GLY A 263 3.16 21.41 71.66
N ILE A 264 3.04 21.85 70.41
CA ILE A 264 2.20 22.98 70.01
C ILE A 264 0.81 22.42 69.68
N SER A 265 -0.18 22.76 70.50
CA SER A 265 -1.59 22.49 70.20
C SER A 265 -2.14 23.62 69.34
N PHE A 266 -2.43 23.33 68.08
CA PHE A 266 -3.29 24.17 67.25
C PHE A 266 -4.69 23.57 67.27
N GLY A 267 -5.70 24.43 67.34
CA GLY A 267 -7.06 24.01 67.03
C GLY A 267 -7.07 23.38 65.65
N ALA A 268 -7.88 22.33 65.47
CA ALA A 268 -8.12 21.77 64.15
C ALA A 268 -8.49 22.93 63.22
N HIS A 269 -7.65 23.17 62.21
CA HIS A 269 -7.94 24.16 61.20
C HIS A 269 -7.87 23.47 59.85
N SER A 270 -8.85 23.76 59.00
CA SER A 270 -8.89 23.33 57.62
C SER A 270 -8.46 24.50 56.75
N HIS A 271 -7.73 24.20 55.69
CA HIS A 271 -7.59 25.12 54.57
C HIS A 271 -8.43 24.57 53.44
N THR A 272 -9.33 25.39 52.90
CA THR A 272 -9.94 25.10 51.61
C THR A 272 -8.86 25.37 50.56
N GLN A 273 -8.30 24.32 49.97
CA GLN A 273 -7.50 24.50 48.75
C GLN A 273 -8.48 24.81 47.62
N ASN A 274 -8.35 25.99 47.02
CA ASN A 274 -9.03 26.34 45.78
C ASN A 274 -8.28 25.75 44.58
#